data_AF-A0A9C7PII0-F1
#
_entry.id   AF-A0A9C7PII0-F1
#
_cell.length_a   1.000
_cell.length_b   1.000
_cell.length_c   1.000
_cell.angle_alpha   90.00
_cell.angle_beta   90.00
_cell.angle_gamma   90.00
#
_symmetry.space_group_name_H-M   'P 1'
#
loop_
_entity.id
_entity.type
_entity.pdbx_description
1 polymer ?
#
loop_
_entity_poly.entity_id
_entity_poly.type
_entity_poly.pdbx_seq_one_letter_code
_entity_poly.pdbx_strand_id
1 'polypeptide(L)'
;MFAAGVAGERFAVRNSGAHAVIEGAGDHCCEYMTGGLVTVLGATGVNFGAGMTGGLAFVLDEDRAFIDRYNSELVEIHRVAAESMEAHRHFLRDNIREFVTETGSEWGKHLLENFEDYVGKFWLVKPKAADINQLLSRLRDTD
;
A
#
# COMPACT_ATOMS: atom_id res chain seq x y z
N MET A 1 -9.00 8.64 3.23
CA MET A 1 -8.46 9.16 4.51
C MET A 1 -6.95 9.32 4.36
N PHE A 2 -6.43 10.50 4.63
CA PHE A 2 -5.00 10.78 4.51
C PHE A 2 -4.46 11.30 5.83
N ALA A 3 -3.34 10.73 6.28
CA ALA A 3 -2.70 11.16 7.52
C ALA A 3 -1.18 11.22 7.34
N ALA A 4 -0.61 12.43 7.41
CA ALA A 4 0.83 12.66 7.41
C ALA A 4 1.42 12.26 8.77
N GLY A 5 1.64 10.97 8.94
CA GLY A 5 2.22 10.38 10.14
C GLY A 5 2.09 8.87 10.19
N VAL A 6 2.56 8.31 11.30
CA VAL A 6 2.61 6.86 11.55
C VAL A 6 1.37 6.42 12.32
N ALA A 7 0.66 5.43 11.80
CA ALA A 7 -0.45 4.79 12.48
C ALA A 7 0.05 3.73 13.47
N GLY A 8 -0.76 3.46 14.51
CA GLY A 8 -0.49 2.38 15.47
C GLY A 8 -0.75 0.98 14.89
N GLU A 9 -0.93 0.01 15.78
CA GLU A 9 -1.29 -1.37 15.42
C GLU A 9 -2.69 -1.47 14.80
N ARG A 10 -2.92 -2.53 14.03
CA ARG A 10 -4.22 -2.87 13.40
C ARG A 10 -4.80 -1.77 12.52
N PHE A 11 -3.94 -0.94 11.92
CA PHE A 11 -4.41 0.02 10.94
C PHE A 11 -5.14 -0.67 9.78
N ALA A 12 -6.27 -0.11 9.35
CA ALA A 12 -7.14 -0.66 8.32
C ALA A 12 -7.66 -2.09 8.60
N VAL A 13 -7.78 -2.49 9.87
CA VAL A 13 -8.41 -3.75 10.25
C VAL A 13 -9.83 -3.83 9.70
N ARG A 14 -10.16 -4.94 9.02
CA ARG A 14 -11.46 -5.16 8.36
C ARG A 14 -11.86 -4.05 7.39
N ASN A 15 -10.90 -3.35 6.77
CA ASN A 15 -11.22 -2.42 5.70
C ASN A 15 -11.90 -3.18 4.55
N SER A 16 -13.05 -2.66 4.10
CA SER A 16 -13.88 -3.28 3.06
C SER A 16 -14.12 -2.39 1.84
N GLY A 17 -13.46 -1.23 1.77
CA GLY A 17 -13.69 -0.27 0.69
C GLY A 17 -13.10 1.12 0.88
N ALA A 18 -12.55 1.45 2.05
CA ALA A 18 -11.92 2.74 2.27
C ALA A 18 -10.57 2.83 1.55
N HIS A 19 -10.28 4.01 1.02
CA HIS A 19 -8.95 4.41 0.54
C HIS A 19 -8.20 5.14 1.67
N ALA A 20 -6.97 4.71 1.97
CA ALA A 20 -6.11 5.39 2.92
C ALA A 20 -4.63 5.48 2.49
N VAL A 21 -3.97 6.58 2.87
CA VAL A 21 -2.52 6.78 2.74
C VAL A 21 -1.96 7.29 4.07
N ILE A 22 -0.90 6.64 4.57
CA ILE A 22 -0.19 6.93 5.83
C ILE A 22 1.33 6.77 5.65
N GLU A 23 2.14 7.27 6.59
CA GLU A 23 3.61 7.29 6.48
C GLU A 23 4.32 6.13 7.20
N GLY A 24 3.55 5.29 7.88
CA GLY A 24 4.04 4.08 8.55
C GLY A 24 2.93 3.43 9.35
N ALA A 25 3.10 2.17 9.75
CA ALA A 25 2.11 1.44 10.52
C ALA A 25 2.74 0.53 11.59
N GLY A 26 2.01 0.23 12.65
CA GLY A 26 2.37 -0.80 13.61
C GLY A 26 2.08 -2.22 13.10
N ASP A 27 2.01 -3.18 14.03
CA ASP A 27 1.72 -4.59 13.73
C ASP A 27 0.29 -4.78 13.22
N HIS A 28 0.05 -5.87 12.50
CA HIS A 28 -1.29 -6.28 12.02
C HIS A 28 -1.97 -5.27 11.07
N CYS A 29 -1.21 -4.44 10.36
CA CYS A 29 -1.77 -3.56 9.35
C CYS A 29 -2.49 -4.39 8.26
N CYS A 30 -3.67 -3.92 7.83
CA CYS A 30 -4.57 -4.58 6.88
C CYS A 30 -5.11 -5.95 7.32
N GLU A 31 -5.09 -6.25 8.63
CA GLU A 31 -5.65 -7.49 9.16
C GLU A 31 -7.15 -7.64 8.80
N TYR A 32 -7.55 -8.80 8.29
CA TYR A 32 -8.91 -9.08 7.82
C TYR A 32 -9.48 -8.12 6.75
N MET A 33 -8.63 -7.39 6.02
CA MET A 33 -9.07 -6.51 4.93
C MET A 33 -9.74 -7.32 3.80
N THR A 34 -10.93 -6.88 3.37
CA THR A 34 -11.73 -7.52 2.32
C THR A 34 -11.98 -6.61 1.11
N GLY A 35 -11.50 -5.36 1.14
CA GLY A 35 -11.66 -4.41 0.05
C GLY A 35 -11.00 -3.07 0.36
N GLY A 36 -10.99 -2.18 -0.63
CA GLY A 36 -10.38 -0.85 -0.52
C GLY A 36 -8.89 -0.84 -0.85
N LEU A 37 -8.25 0.26 -0.49
CA LEU A 37 -6.87 0.58 -0.84
C LEU A 37 -6.13 1.16 0.36
N VAL A 38 -4.93 0.62 0.65
CA VAL A 38 -4.05 1.15 1.71
C VAL A 38 -2.66 1.37 1.16
N THR A 39 -2.15 2.60 1.25
CA THR A 39 -0.74 2.90 0.91
C THR A 39 0.00 3.31 2.19
N VAL A 40 1.08 2.60 2.49
CA VAL A 40 1.99 2.90 3.60
C VAL A 40 3.30 3.39 3.02
N LEU A 41 3.60 4.67 3.22
CA LEU A 41 4.80 5.35 2.71
C LEU A 41 6.02 5.13 3.62
N GLY A 42 6.07 4.03 4.36
CA GLY A 42 7.19 3.74 5.25
C GLY A 42 7.07 2.37 5.90
N ALA A 43 7.83 2.17 6.97
CA ALA A 43 7.91 0.89 7.65
C ALA A 43 6.57 0.44 8.26
N THR A 44 6.36 -0.88 8.27
CA THR A 44 5.25 -1.54 8.99
C THR A 44 5.78 -2.39 10.14
N GLY A 45 4.91 -2.71 11.09
CA GLY A 45 5.11 -3.82 12.02
C GLY A 45 4.96 -5.20 11.37
N VAL A 46 4.89 -6.24 12.20
CA VAL A 46 4.78 -7.64 11.77
C VAL A 46 3.33 -8.05 11.48
N ASN A 47 3.19 -9.23 10.87
CA ASN A 47 1.90 -9.86 10.55
C ASN A 47 1.00 -9.02 9.63
N PHE A 48 1.59 -8.23 8.73
CA PHE A 48 0.86 -7.43 7.75
C PHE A 48 -0.04 -8.32 6.88
N GLY A 49 -1.30 -7.93 6.69
CA GLY A 49 -2.23 -8.62 5.80
C GLY A 49 -2.71 -9.98 6.32
N ALA A 50 -2.55 -10.28 7.62
CA ALA A 50 -3.11 -11.49 8.20
C ALA A 50 -4.64 -11.56 7.98
N GLY A 51 -5.13 -12.66 7.42
CA GLY A 51 -6.56 -12.78 7.10
C GLY A 51 -7.06 -11.85 5.98
N MET A 52 -6.19 -11.12 5.27
CA MET A 52 -6.59 -10.25 4.15
C MET A 52 -7.04 -11.09 2.97
N THR A 53 -8.30 -10.94 2.57
CA THR A 53 -8.95 -11.69 1.49
C THR A 53 -9.39 -10.82 0.32
N GLY A 54 -9.30 -9.49 0.45
CA GLY A 54 -9.65 -8.55 -0.62
C GLY A 54 -8.93 -7.21 -0.50
N GLY A 55 -9.02 -6.41 -1.56
CA GLY A 55 -8.37 -5.09 -1.66
C GLY A 55 -6.91 -5.15 -2.14
N LEU A 56 -6.28 -3.98 -2.14
CA LEU A 56 -4.90 -3.77 -2.60
C LEU A 56 -4.15 -2.94 -1.56
N ALA A 57 -2.87 -3.23 -1.34
CA ALA A 57 -2.01 -2.35 -0.56
C ALA A 57 -0.66 -2.09 -1.23
N PHE A 58 -0.09 -0.93 -0.96
CA PHE A 58 1.28 -0.56 -1.32
C PHE A 58 2.08 -0.27 -0.06
N VAL A 59 3.29 -0.80 0.05
CA VAL A 59 4.17 -0.60 1.22
C VAL A 59 5.57 -0.23 0.75
N LEU A 60 6.06 0.93 1.17
CA LEU A 60 7.45 1.32 0.95
C LEU A 60 8.38 0.54 1.88
N ASP A 61 9.35 -0.17 1.32
CA ASP A 61 10.29 -1.02 2.06
C ASP A 61 11.74 -0.65 1.71
N GLU A 62 12.25 0.37 2.40
CA GLU A 62 13.61 0.89 2.17
C GLU A 62 14.70 -0.06 2.69
N ASP A 63 14.44 -0.73 3.82
CA ASP A 63 15.40 -1.58 4.53
C ASP A 63 15.33 -3.06 4.12
N ARG A 64 14.46 -3.42 3.16
CA ARG A 64 14.22 -4.79 2.70
C ARG A 64 13.70 -5.74 3.79
N ALA A 65 13.06 -5.18 4.84
CA ALA A 65 12.59 -5.93 5.99
C ALA A 65 11.15 -6.43 5.82
N PHE A 66 10.37 -5.87 4.88
CA PHE A 66 8.96 -6.20 4.75
C PHE A 66 8.69 -7.68 4.37
N ILE A 67 9.64 -8.32 3.67
CA ILE A 67 9.55 -9.74 3.29
C ILE A 67 9.37 -10.66 4.51
N ASP A 68 9.91 -10.27 5.67
CA ASP A 68 9.79 -11.04 6.92
C ASP A 68 8.62 -10.57 7.80
N ARG A 69 7.91 -9.52 7.39
CA ARG A 69 6.85 -8.88 8.19
C ARG A 69 5.44 -9.15 7.70
N TYR A 70 5.25 -9.59 6.46
CA TYR A 70 3.93 -9.92 5.93
C TYR A 70 3.49 -11.35 6.28
N ASN A 71 2.19 -11.55 6.43
CA ASN A 71 1.63 -12.87 6.64
C ASN A 71 1.38 -13.55 5.28
N SER A 72 2.22 -14.52 4.94
CA SER A 72 2.17 -15.20 3.63
C SER A 72 1.07 -16.27 3.52
N GLU A 73 0.15 -16.40 4.48
CA GLU A 73 -0.91 -17.41 4.42
C GLU A 73 -1.86 -17.14 3.24
N LEU A 74 -2.45 -15.94 3.20
CA LEU A 74 -3.48 -15.56 2.24
C LEU A 74 -3.07 -14.47 1.25
N VAL A 75 -2.01 -13.72 1.53
CA VAL A 75 -1.50 -12.67 0.63
C VAL A 75 -0.17 -13.07 -0.01
N GLU A 76 0.12 -12.40 -1.12
CA GLU A 76 1.40 -12.42 -1.80
C GLU A 76 1.83 -10.99 -2.13
N ILE A 77 3.13 -10.82 -2.40
CA ILE A 77 3.75 -9.51 -2.63
C ILE A 77 4.47 -9.47 -3.97
N HIS A 78 4.41 -8.33 -4.64
CA HIS A 78 5.02 -8.08 -5.94
C HIS A 78 5.82 -6.78 -5.90
N ARG A 79 7.07 -6.77 -6.39
CA ARG A 79 7.83 -5.52 -6.52
C ARG A 79 7.19 -4.64 -7.59
N VAL A 80 7.00 -3.37 -7.29
CA VAL A 80 6.46 -2.37 -8.23
C VAL A 80 7.59 -1.83 -9.14
N ALA A 81 8.35 -2.73 -9.77
CA ALA A 81 9.52 -2.40 -10.59
C ALA A 81 9.43 -2.89 -12.03
N ALA A 82 8.64 -3.94 -12.30
CA ALA A 82 8.56 -4.53 -13.64
C ALA A 82 7.86 -3.59 -14.64
N GLU A 83 8.25 -3.65 -15.92
CA GLU A 83 7.58 -2.89 -17.00
C GLU A 83 6.08 -3.20 -17.09
N SER A 84 5.69 -4.45 -16.83
CA SER A 84 4.28 -4.88 -16.77
C SER A 84 3.47 -4.20 -15.66
N MET A 85 4.13 -3.48 -14.74
CA MET A 85 3.49 -2.79 -13.61
C MET A 85 3.33 -1.29 -13.87
N GLU A 86 3.51 -0.79 -15.10
CA GLU A 86 3.38 0.63 -15.44
C GLU A 86 2.09 1.26 -14.90
N ALA A 87 0.93 0.62 -15.13
CA ALA A 87 -0.35 1.12 -14.62
C ALA A 87 -0.40 1.25 -13.08
N HIS A 88 0.27 0.33 -12.37
CA HIS A 88 0.35 0.34 -10.91
C HIS A 88 1.30 1.44 -10.41
N ARG A 89 2.41 1.68 -11.12
CA ARG A 89 3.35 2.78 -10.84
C ARG A 89 2.64 4.12 -10.96
N HIS A 90 1.91 4.32 -12.05
CA HIS A 90 1.11 5.53 -12.26
C HIS A 90 0.07 5.72 -11.16
N PHE A 91 -0.69 4.67 -10.85
CA PHE A 91 -1.70 4.72 -9.80
C PHE A 91 -1.11 5.04 -8.42
N LEU A 92 0.01 4.39 -8.05
CA LEU A 92 0.72 4.70 -6.80
C LEU A 92 1.18 6.17 -6.76
N ARG A 93 1.75 6.68 -7.86
CA ARG A 93 2.18 8.08 -7.94
C ARG A 93 1.01 9.05 -7.78
N ASP A 94 -0.14 8.73 -8.36
CA ASP A 94 -1.34 9.55 -8.25
C ASP A 94 -1.91 9.54 -6.83
N ASN A 95 -1.94 8.38 -6.15
CA ASN A 95 -2.32 8.30 -4.74
C ASN A 95 -1.41 9.11 -3.82
N ILE A 96 -0.10 9.08 -4.04
CA ILE A 96 0.85 9.90 -3.27
C ILE A 96 0.63 11.39 -3.55
N ARG A 97 0.31 11.76 -4.80
CA ARG A 97 0.02 13.16 -5.17
C ARG A 97 -1.25 13.67 -4.49
N GLU A 98 -2.30 12.86 -4.44
CA GLU A 98 -3.53 13.20 -3.74
C GLU A 98 -3.25 13.36 -2.24
N PHE A 99 -2.56 12.41 -1.63
CA PHE A 99 -2.12 12.48 -0.24
C PHE A 99 -1.34 13.76 0.07
N VAL A 100 -0.39 14.16 -0.78
CA VAL A 100 0.39 15.41 -0.62
C VAL A 100 -0.49 16.64 -0.76
N THR A 101 -1.43 16.64 -1.70
CA THR A 101 -2.38 17.75 -1.89
C THR A 101 -3.22 17.98 -0.64
N GLU A 102 -3.71 16.90 -0.04
CA GLU A 102 -4.63 16.96 1.10
C GLU A 102 -3.92 17.18 2.45
N THR A 103 -2.66 16.75 2.58
CA THR A 103 -1.95 16.77 3.88
C THR A 103 -0.78 17.74 3.94
N GLY A 104 -0.26 18.17 2.80
CA GLY A 104 0.98 18.94 2.73
C GLY A 104 2.25 18.16 3.11
N SER A 105 2.19 16.83 3.24
CA SER A 105 3.30 15.98 3.69
C SER A 105 4.62 16.26 2.94
N GLU A 106 5.64 16.67 3.69
CA GLU A 106 6.99 16.85 3.16
C GLU A 106 7.62 15.53 2.71
N TRP A 107 7.30 14.44 3.41
CA TRP A 107 7.77 13.11 3.03
C TRP A 107 7.15 12.65 1.71
N GLY A 108 5.83 12.84 1.55
CA GLY A 108 5.15 12.57 0.29
C GLY A 108 5.70 13.40 -0.87
N LYS A 109 6.02 14.69 -0.65
CA LYS A 109 6.66 15.54 -1.66
C LYS A 109 8.02 15.00 -2.09
N HIS A 110 8.87 14.64 -1.11
CA HIS A 110 10.17 14.03 -1.37
C HIS A 110 10.04 12.74 -2.19
N LEU A 111 9.08 11.88 -1.86
CA LEU A 111 8.80 10.66 -2.63
C LEU A 111 8.35 10.95 -4.07
N LEU A 112 7.58 12.01 -4.31
CA LEU A 112 7.15 12.38 -5.66
C LEU A 112 8.28 12.96 -6.51
N GLU A 113 9.16 13.76 -5.89
CA GLU A 113 10.33 14.36 -6.54
C GLU A 113 11.36 13.28 -6.94
N ASN A 114 11.51 12.25 -6.11
CA ASN A 114 12.48 11.16 -6.31
C ASN A 114 11.81 9.84 -6.72
N PHE A 115 10.62 9.89 -7.30
CA PHE A 115 9.75 8.72 -7.46
C PHE A 115 10.43 7.53 -8.16
N GLU A 116 11.24 7.79 -9.19
CA GLU A 116 11.94 6.73 -9.93
C GLU A 116 12.94 5.95 -9.06
N ASP A 117 13.55 6.58 -8.06
CA ASP A 117 14.48 5.94 -7.12
C ASP A 117 13.77 5.12 -6.05
N TYR A 118 12.51 5.46 -5.76
CA TYR A 118 11.72 4.84 -4.69
C TYR A 118 10.74 3.79 -5.20
N VAL A 119 10.21 3.90 -6.41
CA VAL A 119 9.13 3.05 -6.91
C VAL A 119 9.49 1.56 -6.86
N GLY A 120 10.74 1.20 -7.18
CA GLY A 120 11.22 -0.18 -7.08
C GLY A 120 11.34 -0.72 -5.65
N LYS A 121 11.28 0.15 -4.64
CA LYS A 121 11.29 -0.21 -3.21
C LYS A 121 9.87 -0.46 -2.67
N PHE A 122 8.83 -0.18 -3.44
CA PHE A 122 7.47 -0.53 -3.04
C PHE A 122 7.16 -2.01 -3.28
N TRP A 123 6.48 -2.59 -2.32
CA TRP A 123 5.72 -3.82 -2.47
C TRP A 123 4.27 -3.49 -2.76
N LEU A 124 3.70 -4.19 -3.72
CA LEU A 124 2.25 -4.35 -3.84
C LEU A 124 1.85 -5.63 -3.11
N VAL A 125 0.89 -5.53 -2.21
CA VAL A 125 0.32 -6.66 -1.46
C VAL A 125 -1.09 -6.92 -1.95
N LYS A 126 -1.39 -8.18 -2.28
CA LYS A 126 -2.73 -8.61 -2.68
C LYS A 126 -3.08 -9.99 -2.13
N PRO A 127 -4.37 -10.34 -2.02
CA PRO A 127 -4.77 -11.73 -1.81
C PRO A 127 -4.28 -12.64 -2.94
N LYS A 128 -3.88 -13.86 -2.60
CA LYS A 128 -3.43 -14.87 -3.58
C LYS A 128 -4.51 -15.20 -4.61
N ALA A 129 -5.78 -15.24 -4.18
CA ALA A 129 -6.92 -15.58 -5.04
C ALA A 129 -7.35 -14.45 -5.99
N ALA A 130 -6.78 -13.24 -5.86
CA ALA A 130 -7.15 -12.08 -6.67
C ALA A 130 -6.18 -11.86 -7.84
N ASP A 131 -6.68 -11.39 -8.97
CA ASP A 131 -5.84 -10.92 -10.09
C ASP A 131 -5.42 -9.47 -9.86
N ILE A 132 -4.13 -9.18 -10.06
CA ILE A 132 -3.55 -7.87 -9.75
C ILE A 132 -4.12 -6.75 -10.63
N ASN A 133 -4.34 -7.04 -11.92
CA ASN A 133 -4.84 -6.05 -12.87
C ASN A 133 -6.33 -5.77 -12.63
N GLN A 134 -7.10 -6.81 -12.29
CA GLN A 134 -8.52 -6.65 -11.93
C GLN A 134 -8.72 -5.84 -10.64
N LEU A 135 -7.80 -5.95 -9.67
CA LEU A 135 -7.88 -5.15 -8.45
C LEU A 135 -7.70 -3.66 -8.76
N LEU A 136 -6.71 -3.32 -9.61
CA LEU A 136 -6.45 -1.95 -9.99
C LEU A 136 -7.62 -1.33 -10.77
N SER A 137 -8.24 -2.08 -11.69
CA SER A 137 -9.38 -1.56 -12.46
C SER A 137 -10.58 -1.26 -11.55
N ARG A 138 -10.91 -2.16 -10.62
CA ARG A 138 -12.02 -1.95 -9.67
C ARG A 138 -11.85 -0.72 -8.78
N LEU A 139 -10.60 -0.39 -8.43
CA LEU A 139 -10.29 0.81 -7.64
C LEU A 139 -10.47 2.11 -8.45
N ARG A 140 -10.36 2.07 -9.78
CA ARG A 140 -10.61 3.22 -10.66
C ARG A 140 -12.08 3.43 -10.98
N ASP A 141 -12.87 2.36 -10.93
CA ASP A 141 -14.31 2.39 -11.24
C ASP A 141 -15.18 2.82 -10.02
N THR A 142 -14.56 3.12 -8.88
CA THR A 142 -15.26 3.50 -7.63
C THR A 142 -15.23 5.00 -7.34
N ASP A 143 -14.66 5.80 -8.25
CA ASP A 143 -14.77 7.28 -8.31
C ASP A 143 -15.97 7.71 -9.17
#